data_AF-A0AAD6ZTQ1-F1
#
_entry.id   AF-A0AAD6ZTQ1-F1
#
_cell.length_a   1.000
_cell.length_b   1.000
_cell.length_c   1.000
_cell.angle_alpha   90.00
_cell.angle_beta   90.00
_cell.angle_gamma   90.00
#
_symmetry.space_group_name_H-M   'P 1'
#
loop_
_entity.id
_entity.type
_entity.pdbx_description
1 polymer ?
#
loop_
_entity_poly.entity_id
_entity_poly.type
_entity_poly.pdbx_seq_one_letter_code
_entity_poly.pdbx_strand_id
1 'polypeptide(L)'
;MRCIETQRQHTLEVQVKAVAAVHDLEDQLNISARWMPGNRKWEAVAVMVCRRHYQQALNHLQGLIISWMFELTKCNMSGTGYKLWKHIAKALQARSKAVKNTIAKYNEITESMTPLRKNRPMLDWDEVVEYAFLADFNLLCEGWEDICGELWYFKLLCADEEIVHLNIEIRCLVTYMVDEEVFLSHVEVL
;
A
#
# COMPACT_ATOMS: atom_id res chain seq x y z
N MET A 1 12.25 37.72 23.20
CA MET A 1 10.86 37.94 23.67
C MET A 1 9.82 37.94 22.55
N ARG A 2 9.96 38.72 21.47
CA ARG A 2 8.93 38.79 20.39
C ARG A 2 8.58 37.44 19.73
N CYS A 3 9.55 36.55 19.53
CA CYS A 3 9.34 35.22 18.90
C CYS A 3 8.48 34.25 19.75
N ILE A 4 8.54 34.37 21.08
CA ILE A 4 7.76 33.51 21.99
C ILE A 4 6.30 33.98 22.04
N GLU A 5 6.08 35.30 22.05
CA GLU A 5 4.73 35.86 22.04
C GLU A 5 4.01 35.60 20.71
N THR A 6 4.70 35.71 19.58
CA THR A 6 4.14 35.33 18.27
C THR A 6 3.81 33.84 18.19
N GLN A 7 4.65 32.96 18.75
CA GLN A 7 4.38 31.52 18.79
C GLN A 7 3.16 31.21 19.66
N ARG A 8 3.03 31.91 20.79
CA ARG A 8 1.87 31.77 21.68
C ARG A 8 0.59 32.23 20.98
N GLN A 9 0.60 33.39 20.34
CA GLN A 9 -0.55 33.92 19.59
C GLN A 9 -0.97 32.96 18.48
N HIS A 10 0.00 32.46 17.69
CA HIS A 10 -0.27 31.48 16.65
C HIS A 10 -0.91 30.19 17.21
N THR A 11 -0.40 29.68 18.33
CA THR A 11 -0.95 28.49 18.97
C THR A 11 -2.40 28.70 19.43
N LEU A 12 -2.71 29.89 19.99
CA LEU A 12 -4.07 30.26 20.38
C LEU A 12 -5.01 30.36 19.17
N GLU A 13 -4.56 30.99 18.08
CA GLU A 13 -5.33 31.08 16.85
C GLU A 13 -5.66 29.70 16.26
N VAL A 14 -4.67 28.79 16.25
CA VAL A 14 -4.87 27.40 15.81
C VAL A 14 -5.86 26.68 16.74
N GLN A 15 -5.77 26.88 18.05
CA GLN A 15 -6.69 26.29 19.01
C GLN A 15 -8.13 26.78 18.78
N VAL A 16 -8.33 28.09 18.58
CA VAL A 16 -9.66 28.67 18.31
C VAL A 16 -10.23 28.10 17.01
N LYS A 17 -9.43 28.02 15.96
CA LYS A 17 -9.85 27.41 14.67
C LYS A 17 -10.23 25.94 14.83
N ALA A 18 -9.47 25.17 15.60
CA ALA A 18 -9.76 23.77 15.86
C ALA A 18 -11.07 23.59 16.65
N VAL A 19 -11.31 24.42 17.67
CA VAL A 19 -12.56 24.38 18.45
C VAL A 19 -13.76 24.77 17.59
N ALA A 20 -13.63 25.78 16.73
CA ALA A 20 -14.69 26.16 15.79
C ALA A 20 -15.04 25.00 14.84
N ALA A 21 -14.04 24.35 14.25
CA ALA A 21 -14.27 23.20 13.39
C ALA A 21 -14.93 22.01 14.12
N VAL A 22 -14.63 21.81 15.41
CA VAL A 22 -15.31 20.79 16.23
C VAL A 22 -16.77 21.15 16.44
N HIS A 23 -17.11 22.42 16.75
CA HIS A 23 -18.50 22.85 16.87
C HIS A 23 -19.28 22.66 15.57
N ASP A 24 -18.69 23.05 14.43
CA ASP A 24 -19.32 22.89 13.11
C ASP A 24 -19.63 21.41 12.82
N LEU A 25 -18.73 20.49 13.20
CA LEU A 25 -18.92 19.05 13.06
C LEU A 25 -19.95 18.49 14.05
N GLU A 26 -19.97 18.99 15.30
CA GLU A 26 -20.96 18.62 16.31
C GLU A 26 -22.38 19.00 15.85
N ASP A 27 -22.53 20.17 15.24
CA ASP A 27 -23.80 20.66 14.66
C ASP A 27 -24.23 19.81 13.45
N GLN A 28 -23.32 19.53 12.51
CA GLN A 28 -23.60 18.71 11.33
C GLN A 28 -24.00 17.27 11.69
N LEU A 29 -23.39 16.71 12.74
CA LEU A 29 -23.66 15.34 13.21
C LEU A 29 -24.78 15.29 14.27
N ASN A 30 -25.41 16.43 14.58
CA ASN A 30 -26.49 16.58 15.55
C ASN A 30 -26.16 15.97 16.93
N ILE A 31 -24.93 16.20 17.40
CA ILE A 31 -24.42 15.65 18.67
C ILE A 31 -24.83 16.58 19.82
N SER A 32 -25.82 16.17 20.62
CA SER A 32 -26.36 17.01 21.70
C SER A 32 -25.41 17.19 22.91
N ALA A 33 -24.42 16.32 23.09
CA ALA A 33 -23.45 16.40 24.17
C ALA A 33 -22.06 15.98 23.68
N ARG A 34 -21.04 16.83 23.93
CA ARG A 34 -19.65 16.58 23.55
C ARG A 34 -19.16 15.25 24.10
N TRP A 35 -18.55 14.44 23.24
CA TRP A 35 -17.98 13.16 23.63
C TRP A 35 -16.68 13.36 24.40
N MET A 36 -16.62 12.85 25.62
CA MET A 36 -15.42 12.88 26.47
C MET A 36 -14.81 11.47 26.59
N PRO A 37 -13.50 11.38 26.90
CA PRO A 37 -12.86 10.11 27.26
C PRO A 37 -13.66 9.39 28.36
N GLY A 38 -14.00 8.12 28.13
CA GLY A 38 -14.86 7.31 29.01
C GLY A 38 -16.33 7.19 28.58
N ASN A 39 -16.77 7.92 27.54
CA ASN A 39 -18.06 7.64 26.89
C ASN A 39 -17.90 6.46 25.93
N ARG A 40 -18.83 5.49 25.96
CA ARG A 40 -18.85 4.34 25.04
C ARG A 40 -18.78 4.75 23.56
N LYS A 41 -19.44 5.86 23.17
CA LYS A 41 -19.35 6.39 21.80
C LYS A 41 -17.95 6.91 21.46
N TRP A 42 -17.31 7.58 22.43
CA TRP A 42 -15.94 8.08 22.27
C TRP A 42 -14.95 6.92 22.13
N GLU A 43 -15.05 5.89 22.97
CA GLU A 43 -14.19 4.70 22.93
C GLU A 43 -14.36 3.93 21.62
N ALA A 44 -15.60 3.74 21.16
CA ALA A 44 -15.86 3.08 19.87
C ALA A 44 -15.21 3.83 18.70
N VAL A 45 -15.34 5.16 18.67
CA VAL A 45 -14.74 5.99 17.63
C VAL A 45 -13.22 6.06 17.76
N ALA A 46 -12.67 6.06 18.98
CA ALA A 46 -11.23 5.98 19.20
C ALA A 46 -10.64 4.69 18.58
N VAL A 47 -11.31 3.55 18.76
CA VAL A 47 -10.92 2.28 18.10
C VAL A 47 -11.00 2.40 16.57
N MET A 48 -12.06 3.00 16.03
CA MET A 48 -12.20 3.21 14.57
C MET A 48 -11.10 4.11 14.01
N VAL A 49 -10.76 5.20 14.71
CA VAL A 49 -9.69 6.12 14.32
C VAL A 49 -8.33 5.41 14.36
N CYS A 50 -8.06 4.63 15.41
CA CYS A 50 -6.87 3.79 15.47
C CYS A 50 -6.81 2.80 14.29
N ARG A 51 -7.92 2.09 14.00
CA ARG A 51 -8.01 1.17 12.87
C ARG A 51 -7.71 1.88 11.54
N ARG A 52 -8.24 3.10 11.36
CA ARG A 52 -8.00 3.90 10.15
C ARG A 52 -6.54 4.34 10.02
N HIS A 53 -5.92 4.80 11.09
CA HIS A 53 -4.50 5.16 11.08
C HIS A 53 -3.61 3.96 10.73
N TYR A 54 -3.94 2.79 11.27
CA TYR A 54 -3.28 1.55 10.93
C TYR A 54 -3.43 1.20 9.44
N GLN A 55 -4.66 1.24 8.91
CA GLN A 55 -4.92 1.00 7.49
C GLN A 55 -4.18 1.98 6.59
N GLN A 56 -4.10 3.26 6.97
CA GLN A 56 -3.35 4.26 6.21
C GLN A 56 -1.85 3.97 6.21
N ALA A 57 -1.29 3.56 7.35
CA ALA A 57 0.12 3.17 7.45
C ALA A 57 0.43 1.95 6.58
N LEU A 58 -0.45 0.93 6.60
CA LEU A 58 -0.36 -0.24 5.74
C LEU A 58 -0.43 0.11 4.25
N ASN A 59 -1.46 0.87 3.83
CA ASN A 59 -1.63 1.26 2.43
C ASN A 59 -0.43 2.06 1.93
N HIS A 60 0.13 2.93 2.77
CA HIS A 60 1.33 3.68 2.43
C HIS A 60 2.55 2.77 2.27
N LEU A 61 2.75 1.82 3.19
CA LEU A 61 3.83 0.84 3.11
C LEU A 61 3.74 0.03 1.82
N GLN A 62 2.56 -0.50 1.52
CA GLN A 62 2.36 -1.32 0.33
C GLN A 62 2.59 -0.53 -0.96
N GLY A 63 2.06 0.69 -1.07
CA GLY A 63 2.27 1.53 -2.26
C GLY A 63 3.76 1.77 -2.54
N LEU A 64 4.57 1.95 -1.48
CA LEU A 64 6.02 2.08 -1.61
C LEU A 64 6.69 0.79 -2.03
N ILE A 65 6.25 -0.36 -1.51
CA ILE A 65 6.80 -1.67 -1.86
C ILE A 65 6.50 -2.03 -3.31
N ILE A 66 5.25 -1.85 -3.75
CA ILE A 66 4.84 -2.03 -5.14
C ILE A 66 5.68 -1.12 -6.05
N SER A 67 5.81 0.17 -5.69
CA SER A 67 6.67 1.09 -6.45
C SER A 67 8.13 0.63 -6.46
N TRP A 68 8.65 0.09 -5.37
CA TRP A 68 10.02 -0.42 -5.28
C TRP A 68 10.21 -1.66 -6.15
N MET A 69 9.26 -2.60 -6.16
CA MET A 69 9.27 -3.79 -7.03
C MET A 69 9.25 -3.43 -8.52
N PHE A 70 8.46 -2.44 -8.92
CA PHE A 70 8.47 -1.95 -10.30
C PHE A 70 9.84 -1.40 -10.70
N GLU A 71 10.54 -0.71 -9.80
CA GLU A 71 11.88 -0.20 -10.07
C GLU A 71 12.94 -1.31 -10.10
N LEU A 72 12.81 -2.34 -9.26
CA LEU A 72 13.63 -3.56 -9.34
C LEU A 72 13.48 -4.24 -10.70
N THR A 73 12.23 -4.40 -11.15
CA THR A 73 11.93 -5.01 -12.44
C THR A 73 12.57 -4.21 -13.58
N LYS A 74 12.48 -2.87 -13.55
CA LYS A 74 13.15 -2.00 -14.52
C LYS A 74 14.67 -2.12 -14.49
N CYS A 75 15.26 -2.29 -13.31
CA CYS A 75 16.70 -2.45 -13.15
C CYS A 75 17.20 -3.77 -13.77
N ASN A 76 16.37 -4.82 -13.71
CA ASN A 76 16.68 -6.14 -14.26
C ASN A 76 16.47 -6.25 -15.79
N MET A 77 15.92 -5.23 -16.45
CA MET A 77 15.77 -5.23 -17.91
C MET A 77 17.11 -5.02 -18.61
N SER A 78 17.47 -5.95 -19.50
CA SER A 78 18.63 -5.84 -20.38
C SER A 78 18.42 -4.72 -21.42
N GLY A 79 19.51 -4.12 -21.91
CA GLY A 79 19.44 -3.02 -22.90
C GLY A 79 19.27 -1.61 -22.32
N THR A 80 19.25 -1.46 -20.99
CA THR A 80 19.13 -0.16 -20.32
C THR A 80 20.45 0.62 -20.40
N GLY A 81 20.48 1.74 -21.12
CA GLY A 81 21.67 2.58 -21.24
C GLY A 81 22.23 3.03 -19.89
N TYR A 82 23.57 3.09 -19.76
CA TYR A 82 24.28 3.31 -18.49
C TYR A 82 23.79 4.51 -17.65
N LYS A 83 23.43 5.62 -18.32
CA LYS A 83 22.87 6.81 -17.64
C LYS A 83 21.50 6.52 -17.02
N LEU A 84 20.62 5.85 -17.75
CA LEU A 84 19.29 5.46 -17.25
C LEU A 84 19.41 4.43 -16.12
N TRP A 85 20.30 3.45 -16.26
CA TRP A 85 20.58 2.48 -15.20
C TRP A 85 21.02 3.17 -13.89
N LYS A 86 21.93 4.16 -13.96
CA LYS A 86 22.32 4.96 -12.78
C LYS A 86 21.14 5.68 -12.13
N HIS A 87 20.23 6.23 -12.93
CA HIS A 87 19.03 6.90 -12.40
C HIS A 87 18.10 5.90 -11.71
N ILE A 88 17.87 4.73 -12.29
CA ILE A 88 17.08 3.65 -11.71
C ILE A 88 17.71 3.18 -10.40
N ALA A 89 19.02 2.93 -10.36
CA ALA A 89 19.74 2.52 -9.15
C ALA A 89 19.63 3.55 -8.02
N LYS A 90 19.76 4.85 -8.32
CA LYS A 90 19.58 5.92 -7.34
C LYS A 90 18.14 6.00 -6.83
N ALA A 91 17.17 5.85 -7.72
CA ALA A 91 15.76 5.86 -7.39
C ALA A 91 15.37 4.64 -6.54
N LEU A 92 15.98 3.49 -6.81
CA LEU A 92 15.84 2.26 -6.03
C LEU A 92 16.37 2.46 -4.61
N GLN A 93 17.58 3.01 -4.45
CA GLN A 93 18.17 3.28 -3.14
C GLN A 93 17.30 4.24 -2.30
N ALA A 94 16.78 5.31 -2.94
CA ALA A 94 15.89 6.26 -2.29
C ALA A 94 14.59 5.60 -1.80
N ARG A 95 13.99 4.73 -2.63
CA ARG A 95 12.77 3.99 -2.29
C ARG A 95 13.01 2.94 -1.22
N SER A 96 14.11 2.20 -1.26
CA SER A 96 14.47 1.25 -0.20
C SER A 96 14.59 1.96 1.16
N LYS A 97 15.19 3.16 1.18
CA LYS A 97 15.22 3.99 2.40
C LYS A 97 13.82 4.43 2.84
N ALA A 98 12.95 4.81 1.90
CA ALA A 98 11.58 5.19 2.19
C ALA A 98 10.75 4.03 2.78
N VAL A 99 10.92 2.82 2.25
CA VAL A 99 10.26 1.61 2.78
C VAL A 99 10.76 1.32 4.19
N LYS A 100 12.08 1.35 4.46
CA LYS A 100 12.63 1.19 5.83
C LYS A 100 12.04 2.18 6.83
N ASN A 101 11.99 3.46 6.45
CA ASN A 101 11.39 4.50 7.29
C ASN A 101 9.90 4.27 7.53
N THR A 102 9.19 3.74 6.53
CA THR A 102 7.75 3.48 6.63
C THR A 102 7.45 2.26 7.51
N ILE A 103 8.28 1.22 7.44
CA ILE A 103 8.24 0.09 8.37
C ILE A 103 8.43 0.59 9.81
N ALA A 104 9.40 1.46 10.05
CA ALA A 104 9.61 2.04 11.37
C ALA A 104 8.37 2.81 11.88
N LYS A 105 7.75 3.64 11.02
CA LYS A 105 6.50 4.34 11.36
C LYS A 105 5.34 3.39 11.61
N TYR A 106 5.21 2.33 10.80
CA TYR A 106 4.19 1.30 11.00
C TYR A 106 4.36 0.61 12.35
N ASN A 107 5.60 0.26 12.72
CA ASN A 107 5.92 -0.37 13.99
C ASN A 107 5.61 0.57 15.17
N GLU A 108 5.95 1.86 15.06
CA GLU A 108 5.61 2.90 16.06
C GLU A 108 4.09 3.06 16.24
N ILE A 109 3.34 3.12 15.14
CA ILE A 109 1.88 3.20 15.15
C ILE A 109 1.29 1.95 15.81
N THR A 110 1.80 0.77 15.46
CA THR A 110 1.35 -0.51 16.03
C THR A 110 1.64 -0.61 17.53
N GLU A 111 2.79 -0.08 17.98
CA GLU A 111 3.15 -0.01 19.40
C GLU A 111 2.22 0.90 20.20
N SER A 112 1.82 2.05 19.64
CA SER A 112 0.91 3.00 20.28
C SER A 112 -0.55 2.53 20.39
N MET A 113 -0.94 1.47 19.67
CA MET A 113 -2.33 0.97 19.58
C MET A 113 -2.65 -0.13 20.61
N THR A 114 -2.84 0.25 21.87
CA THR A 114 -3.43 -0.59 22.92
C THR A 114 -4.97 -0.47 22.83
N PRO A 115 -5.76 -1.42 22.29
CA PRO A 115 -5.71 -2.87 22.53
C PRO A 115 -5.64 -3.77 21.27
N LEU A 116 -5.56 -3.19 20.06
CA LEU A 116 -5.52 -3.95 18.79
C LEU A 116 -4.17 -4.64 18.53
N ARG A 117 -3.14 -4.29 19.29
CA ARG A 117 -1.79 -4.86 19.23
C ARG A 117 -1.75 -6.40 19.36
N LYS A 118 -2.67 -7.03 20.09
CA LYS A 118 -2.55 -8.45 20.47
C LYS A 118 -2.43 -9.42 19.28
N ASN A 119 -2.92 -9.05 18.10
CA ASN A 119 -2.92 -9.89 16.90
C ASN A 119 -2.06 -9.34 15.75
N ARG A 120 -1.16 -8.38 16.00
CA ARG A 120 -0.44 -7.66 14.92
C ARG A 120 1.07 -7.89 15.02
N PRO A 121 1.71 -8.52 14.02
CA PRO A 121 3.16 -8.69 14.00
C PRO A 121 3.88 -7.36 13.74
N MET A 122 5.06 -7.19 14.33
CA MET A 122 5.98 -6.13 13.94
C MET A 122 6.68 -6.56 12.66
N LEU A 123 6.77 -5.67 11.68
CA LEU A 123 7.37 -6.00 10.39
C LEU A 123 8.87 -5.74 10.43
N ASP A 124 9.64 -6.70 9.93
CA ASP A 124 11.05 -6.52 9.62
C ASP A 124 11.29 -6.27 8.12
N TRP A 125 12.44 -5.69 7.78
CA TRP A 125 12.82 -5.47 6.39
C TRP A 125 12.90 -6.76 5.58
N ASP A 126 13.51 -7.81 6.13
CA ASP A 126 13.75 -9.04 5.38
C ASP A 126 12.42 -9.75 5.10
N GLU A 127 11.53 -9.78 6.10
CA GLU A 127 10.16 -10.30 5.98
C GLU A 127 9.36 -9.54 4.90
N VAL A 128 9.47 -8.21 4.86
CA VAL A 128 8.82 -7.38 3.85
C VAL A 128 9.36 -7.66 2.44
N VAL A 129 10.66 -7.92 2.31
CA VAL A 129 11.27 -8.29 1.02
C VAL A 129 10.81 -9.67 0.57
N GLU A 130 10.70 -10.63 1.48
CA GLU A 130 10.17 -11.97 1.19
C GLU A 130 8.71 -11.88 0.70
N TYR A 131 7.84 -11.15 1.42
CA TYR A 131 6.45 -10.94 0.99
C TYR A 131 6.36 -10.24 -0.36
N ALA A 132 7.24 -9.27 -0.63
CA ALA A 132 7.28 -8.57 -1.91
C ALA A 132 7.67 -9.54 -3.03
N PHE A 133 8.68 -10.37 -2.81
CA PHE A 133 9.16 -11.33 -3.80
C PHE A 133 8.12 -12.42 -4.13
N LEU A 134 7.40 -12.91 -3.12
CA LEU A 134 6.36 -13.93 -3.31
C LEU A 134 5.10 -13.40 -4.03
N ALA A 135 5.04 -12.09 -4.34
CA ALA A 135 3.82 -11.39 -4.73
C ALA A 135 2.66 -11.60 -3.72
N ASP A 136 2.98 -12.14 -2.54
CA ASP A 136 2.08 -12.45 -1.44
C ASP A 136 2.05 -11.27 -0.47
N PHE A 137 2.09 -10.05 -1.02
CA PHE A 137 1.87 -8.83 -0.25
C PHE A 137 0.37 -8.60 -0.01
N ASN A 138 -0.33 -9.66 0.41
CA ASN A 138 -1.72 -9.62 0.85
C ASN A 138 -1.86 -9.05 2.27
N LEU A 139 -0.85 -8.32 2.78
CA LEU A 139 -0.92 -7.50 3.99
C LEU A 139 -2.13 -6.53 3.99
N LEU A 140 -2.63 -6.18 2.80
CA LEU A 140 -3.90 -5.46 2.61
C LEU A 140 -5.11 -6.17 3.22
N CYS A 141 -5.15 -7.50 3.18
CA CYS A 141 -6.33 -8.24 3.59
C CYS A 141 -6.58 -8.23 5.09
N GLU A 142 -5.54 -8.13 5.90
CA GLU A 142 -5.69 -7.96 7.35
C GLU A 142 -6.27 -6.58 7.73
N GLY A 143 -6.09 -5.58 6.87
CA GLY A 143 -6.65 -4.24 7.05
C GLY A 143 -8.09 -4.13 6.56
N TRP A 144 -8.45 -4.85 5.50
CA TRP A 144 -9.66 -4.65 4.71
C TRP A 144 -10.61 -5.85 4.82
N GLU A 145 -10.98 -6.26 6.04
CA GLU A 145 -11.89 -7.41 6.29
C GLU A 145 -13.14 -7.43 5.38
N ASP A 146 -13.74 -6.28 5.05
CA ASP A 146 -14.90 -6.21 4.13
C ASP A 146 -14.52 -6.36 2.65
N ILE A 147 -13.47 -5.67 2.20
CA ILE A 147 -13.13 -5.59 0.76
C ILE A 147 -12.33 -6.81 0.31
N CYS A 148 -11.53 -7.43 1.19
CA CYS A 148 -10.87 -8.69 0.83
C CYS A 148 -11.86 -9.84 0.68
N GLY A 149 -13.06 -9.71 1.27
CA GLY A 149 -14.25 -10.51 1.00
C GLY A 149 -14.93 -10.25 -0.37
N GLU A 150 -14.55 -9.22 -1.10
CA GLU A 150 -15.01 -8.99 -2.48
C GLU A 150 -13.87 -9.21 -3.48
N LEU A 151 -12.63 -8.89 -3.12
CA LEU A 151 -11.46 -9.06 -3.99
C LEU A 151 -11.10 -10.52 -4.27
N TRP A 152 -11.24 -11.44 -3.30
CA TRP A 152 -11.09 -12.87 -3.57
C TRP A 152 -12.15 -13.38 -4.55
N TYR A 153 -13.38 -12.88 -4.44
CA TYR A 153 -14.47 -13.19 -5.36
C TYR A 153 -14.17 -12.66 -6.77
N PHE A 154 -13.64 -11.45 -6.90
CA PHE A 154 -13.17 -10.92 -8.18
C PHE A 154 -11.98 -11.71 -8.75
N LYS A 155 -10.98 -12.07 -7.93
CA LYS A 155 -9.86 -12.92 -8.38
C LYS A 155 -10.33 -14.29 -8.86
N LEU A 156 -11.33 -14.88 -8.21
CA LEU A 156 -11.94 -16.14 -8.62
C LEU A 156 -12.66 -15.99 -9.97
N LEU A 157 -13.46 -14.93 -10.13
CA LEU A 157 -14.14 -14.63 -11.39
C LEU A 157 -13.16 -14.38 -12.54
N CYS A 158 -12.11 -13.58 -12.31
CA CYS A 158 -11.09 -13.32 -13.33
C CYS A 158 -10.28 -14.58 -13.67
N ALA A 159 -10.08 -15.52 -12.73
CA ALA A 159 -9.35 -16.75 -13.01
C ALA A 159 -10.05 -17.63 -14.06
N ASP A 160 -11.38 -17.68 -14.05
CA ASP A 160 -12.14 -18.42 -15.07
C ASP A 160 -11.96 -17.80 -16.46
N GLU A 161 -11.97 -16.46 -16.56
CA GLU A 161 -11.71 -15.74 -17.82
C GLU A 161 -10.26 -15.92 -18.28
N GLU A 162 -9.29 -15.87 -17.34
CA GLU A 162 -7.87 -16.06 -17.61
C GLU A 162 -7.60 -17.47 -18.17
N ILE A 163 -8.27 -18.51 -17.66
CA ILE A 163 -8.15 -19.88 -18.18
C ILE A 163 -8.60 -19.96 -19.65
N VAL A 164 -9.68 -19.26 -20.01
CA VAL A 164 -10.17 -19.25 -21.40
C VAL A 164 -9.15 -18.55 -22.32
N HIS A 165 -8.63 -17.39 -21.89
CA HIS A 165 -7.59 -16.67 -22.64
C HIS A 165 -6.33 -17.50 -22.81
N LEU A 166 -5.84 -18.11 -21.73
CA LEU A 166 -4.64 -18.95 -21.75
C LEU A 166 -4.80 -20.13 -22.73
N ASN A 167 -5.97 -20.77 -22.78
CA ASN A 167 -6.25 -21.85 -23.72
C ASN A 167 -6.20 -21.41 -25.19
N ILE A 168 -6.67 -20.19 -25.49
CA ILE A 168 -6.57 -19.61 -26.83
C ILE A 168 -5.12 -19.32 -27.17
N GLU A 169 -4.39 -18.70 -26.23
CA GLU A 169 -3.00 -18.30 -26.41
C GLU A 169 -2.07 -19.50 -26.60
N ILE A 170 -2.29 -20.59 -25.85
CA ILE A 170 -1.58 -21.87 -26.03
C ILE A 170 -1.79 -22.41 -27.45
N ARG A 171 -3.02 -22.38 -27.97
CA ARG A 171 -3.31 -22.83 -29.34
C ARG A 171 -2.63 -21.94 -30.39
N CYS A 172 -2.68 -20.63 -30.21
CA CYS A 172 -1.99 -19.68 -31.08
C CYS A 172 -0.48 -19.92 -31.07
N LEU A 173 0.11 -20.14 -29.89
CA LEU A 173 1.54 -20.41 -29.75
C LEU A 173 1.94 -21.71 -30.44
N VAL A 174 1.16 -22.78 -30.26
CA VAL A 174 1.42 -24.07 -30.94
C VAL A 174 1.33 -23.90 -32.46
N THR A 175 0.33 -23.17 -32.95
CA THR A 175 0.17 -22.92 -34.39
C THR A 175 1.36 -22.12 -34.93
N TYR A 176 1.76 -21.08 -34.20
CA TYR A 176 2.94 -20.27 -34.54
C TYR A 176 4.21 -21.12 -34.61
N MET A 177 4.45 -22.01 -33.65
CA MET A 177 5.63 -22.89 -33.66
C MET A 177 5.65 -23.82 -34.88
N VAL A 178 4.50 -24.36 -35.28
CA VAL A 178 4.38 -25.21 -36.48
C VAL A 178 4.62 -24.40 -37.74
N ASP A 179 4.02 -23.21 -37.86
CA ASP A 179 4.20 -22.34 -39.00
C ASP A 179 5.67 -21.88 -39.13
N GLU A 180 6.33 -21.62 -38.00
CA GLU A 180 7.75 -21.26 -37.95
C GLU A 180 8.65 -22.44 -38.36
N GLU A 181 8.35 -23.67 -37.93
CA GLU A 181 9.06 -24.89 -38.36
C GLU A 181 8.90 -25.16 -39.87
N VAL A 182 7.71 -24.93 -40.42
CA VAL A 182 7.44 -25.00 -41.86
C VAL A 182 8.22 -23.90 -42.59
N PHE A 183 8.24 -22.67 -42.09
CA PHE A 183 8.99 -21.58 -42.70
C PHE A 183 10.49 -21.88 -42.72
N LEU A 184 11.06 -22.32 -41.59
CA LEU A 184 12.49 -22.64 -41.48
C LEU A 184 12.90 -23.80 -42.40
N SER A 185 12.08 -24.86 -42.48
CA SER A 185 12.33 -25.98 -43.40
C SER A 185 12.26 -25.60 -44.88
N HIS A 186 11.44 -24.63 -45.27
CA HIS A 186 11.44 -24.10 -46.65
C HIS A 186 12.68 -23.25 -46.95
N VAL A 187 13.22 -22.54 -45.95
CA VAL A 187 14.42 -21.71 -46.10
C VAL A 187 15.70 -22.54 -46.16
N GLU A 188 15.76 -23.69 -45.48
CA GLU A 188 16.93 -24.59 -45.53
C GLU A 188 17.06 -25.41 -46.82
N VAL A 189 15.99 -25.50 -47.63
CA VAL A 189 15.96 -26.27 -48.89
C VAL A 189 16.30 -25.39 -50.12
N LEU A 190 16.52 -24.09 -49.93
CA LEU A 190 17.01 -23.13 -50.93
C LEU A 190 18.52 -22.85 -50.77
#